data_AF-A0A101W1A5-F1
#
_entry.id   AF-A0A101W1A5-F1
#
_cell.length_a   1.000
_cell.length_b   1.000
_cell.length_c   1.000
_cell.angle_alpha   90.00
_cell.angle_beta   90.00
_cell.angle_gamma   90.00
#
_symmetry.space_group_name_H-M   'P 1'
#
loop_
_entity.id
_entity.type
_entity.pdbx_description
1 polymer ?
#
loop_
_entity_poly.entity_id
_entity_poly.type
_entity_poly.pdbx_seq_one_letter_code
_entity_poly.pdbx_strand_id
1 'polypeptide(L)'
;MSKREIASLACKLISIFLILQGINIMANLLSYYISVPNLTGMMEPEQLSNMIFPYIFLLIFGVLLWVFSDKLAMIMIKGESDSVRSENLTIKAIEVERILFSVLGLFFMGNSLPDIVSALINMYWLGELPNFSRTLLPNAIGDISQFILGLGIFLGSHGLVGLLKTVRNLGMKSRPDDLKEKLDSD
;
A
#
# COMPACT_ATOMS: atom_id res chain seq x y z
N MET A 1 8.74 23.70 2.17
CA MET A 1 7.77 22.60 2.02
C MET A 1 7.42 22.05 3.39
N SER A 2 6.15 21.98 3.75
CA SER A 2 5.71 21.39 5.02
C SER A 2 5.69 19.85 4.91
N LYS A 3 5.85 19.15 6.05
CA LYS A 3 5.77 17.66 6.11
C LYS A 3 4.45 17.15 5.52
N ARG A 4 3.38 17.94 5.70
CA ARG A 4 2.04 17.69 5.16
C ARG A 4 1.97 17.79 3.64
N GLU A 5 2.67 18.75 3.05
CA GLU A 5 2.78 18.84 1.59
C GLU A 5 3.47 17.60 1.02
N ILE A 6 4.54 17.13 1.65
CA ILE A 6 5.27 15.94 1.19
C ILE A 6 4.40 14.68 1.27
N ALA A 7 3.68 14.48 2.38
CA ALA A 7 2.77 13.35 2.54
C ALA A 7 1.59 13.40 1.54
N SER A 8 1.01 14.59 1.32
CA SER A 8 -0.07 14.76 0.33
C SER A 8 0.45 14.49 -1.09
N LEU A 9 1.66 14.96 -1.41
CA LEU A 9 2.28 14.75 -2.72
C LEU A 9 2.58 13.26 -2.96
N ALA A 10 3.06 12.53 -1.95
CA ALA A 10 3.28 11.10 -2.06
C ALA A 10 1.97 10.31 -2.23
N CYS A 11 0.91 10.71 -1.53
CA CYS A 11 -0.42 10.13 -1.71
C CYS A 11 -0.97 10.39 -3.12
N LYS A 12 -0.79 11.60 -3.65
CA LYS A 12 -1.15 11.96 -5.03
C LYS A 12 -0.36 11.16 -6.06
N LEU A 13 0.94 10.93 -5.83
CA LEU A 13 1.77 10.08 -6.68
C LEU A 13 1.26 8.63 -6.74
N ILE A 14 0.92 8.04 -5.60
CA ILE A 14 0.28 6.70 -5.57
C ILE A 14 -1.04 6.71 -6.31
N SER A 15 -1.86 7.74 -6.10
CA SER A 15 -3.17 7.85 -6.75
C SER A 15 -3.02 7.83 -8.28
N ILE A 16 -2.10 8.63 -8.82
CA ILE A 16 -1.78 8.64 -10.26
C ILE A 16 -1.28 7.26 -10.70
N PHE A 17 -0.38 6.64 -9.93
CA PHE A 17 0.15 5.31 -10.25
C PHE A 17 -0.97 4.28 -10.38
N LEU A 18 -1.89 4.20 -9.41
CA LEU A 18 -3.01 3.25 -9.42
C LEU A 18 -3.97 3.52 -10.60
N ILE A 19 -4.21 4.79 -10.93
CA ILE A 19 -5.03 5.17 -12.09
C ILE A 19 -4.34 4.71 -13.39
N LEU A 20 -3.05 4.99 -13.56
CA LEU A 20 -2.29 4.58 -14.73
C LEU A 20 -2.23 3.06 -14.86
N GLN A 21 -2.06 2.34 -13.75
CA GLN A 21 -2.08 0.89 -13.71
C GLN A 21 -3.45 0.35 -14.15
N GLY A 22 -4.54 0.90 -13.62
CA GLY A 22 -5.89 0.53 -14.03
C GLY A 22 -6.16 0.77 -15.51
N ILE A 23 -5.72 1.92 -16.04
CA ILE A 23 -5.83 2.23 -17.48
C ILE A 23 -5.01 1.26 -18.32
N ASN A 24 -3.77 0.95 -17.92
CA ASN A 24 -2.88 0.07 -18.67
C ASN A 24 -3.47 -1.35 -18.76
N ILE A 25 -3.96 -1.89 -17.64
CA ILE A 25 -4.57 -3.21 -17.61
C ILE A 25 -5.85 -3.24 -18.45
N MET A 26 -6.71 -2.21 -18.35
CA MET A 26 -7.89 -2.09 -19.20
C MET A 26 -7.54 -2.03 -20.69
N ALA A 27 -6.50 -1.29 -21.06
CA ALA A 27 -6.03 -1.22 -22.43
C ALA A 27 -5.52 -2.58 -22.93
N ASN A 28 -4.81 -3.33 -22.08
CA ASN A 28 -4.35 -4.68 -22.40
C ASN A 28 -5.51 -5.66 -22.57
N LEU A 29 -6.53 -5.60 -21.70
CA LEU A 29 -7.73 -6.41 -21.80
C LEU A 29 -8.49 -6.12 -23.10
N LEU A 30 -8.64 -4.84 -23.45
CA LEU A 30 -9.27 -4.43 -24.70
C LEU A 30 -8.47 -4.90 -25.92
N SER A 31 -7.14 -4.78 -25.89
CA SER A 31 -6.27 -5.29 -26.95
C SER A 31 -6.39 -6.80 -27.09
N TYR A 32 -6.39 -7.54 -25.97
CA TYR A 32 -6.57 -8.99 -25.97
C TYR A 32 -7.91 -9.40 -26.59
N TYR A 33 -8.99 -8.70 -26.25
CA TYR A 33 -10.32 -8.93 -26.81
C TYR A 33 -10.36 -8.70 -28.33
N ILE A 34 -9.71 -7.66 -28.83
CA ILE A 34 -9.67 -7.35 -30.27
C ILE A 34 -8.75 -8.33 -31.03
N SER A 35 -7.61 -8.72 -30.44
CA SER A 35 -6.60 -9.55 -31.10
C SER A 35 -6.95 -11.05 -31.16
N VAL A 36 -7.90 -11.53 -30.34
CA VAL A 36 -8.31 -12.94 -30.33
C VAL A 36 -9.77 -13.10 -30.79
N PRO A 37 -10.06 -12.94 -32.10
CA PRO A 37 -11.43 -12.92 -32.62
C PRO A 37 -12.23 -14.21 -32.37
N ASN A 38 -11.56 -15.35 -32.17
CA ASN A 38 -12.22 -16.65 -31.97
C ASN A 38 -12.79 -16.88 -30.55
N LEU A 39 -12.57 -15.98 -29.58
CA LEU A 39 -13.17 -16.08 -28.24
C LEU A 39 -14.55 -15.43 -28.12
N THR A 40 -14.95 -14.60 -29.08
CA THR A 40 -16.25 -13.89 -29.06
C THR A 40 -17.46 -14.81 -29.11
N GLY A 41 -17.29 -16.08 -29.51
CA GLY A 41 -18.32 -17.12 -29.45
C GLY A 41 -18.25 -18.06 -28.24
N MET A 42 -17.22 -17.94 -27.38
CA MET A 42 -17.00 -18.83 -26.22
C MET A 42 -17.00 -18.10 -24.86
N MET A 43 -16.79 -16.79 -24.84
CA MET A 43 -16.86 -15.98 -23.63
C MET A 43 -18.27 -15.41 -23.47
N GLU A 44 -19.01 -15.96 -22.51
CA GLU A 44 -20.28 -15.39 -22.05
C GLU A 44 -20.05 -13.93 -21.57
N PRO A 45 -21.00 -13.01 -21.81
CA PRO A 45 -20.91 -11.62 -21.37
C PRO A 45 -20.59 -11.47 -19.87
N GLU A 46 -20.99 -12.45 -19.07
CA GLU A 46 -20.73 -12.54 -17.63
C GLU A 46 -19.24 -12.63 -17.30
N GLN A 47 -18.44 -13.32 -18.13
CA GLN A 47 -16.99 -13.46 -17.92
C GLN A 47 -16.24 -12.14 -18.18
N LEU A 48 -16.66 -11.38 -19.19
CA LEU A 48 -16.12 -10.05 -19.47
C LEU A 48 -16.42 -9.07 -18.33
N SER A 49 -17.64 -9.11 -17.79
CA SER A 49 -18.02 -8.28 -16.64
C SER A 49 -17.12 -8.56 -15.43
N ASN A 50 -16.90 -9.84 -15.12
CA ASN A 50 -16.05 -10.27 -13.99
C ASN A 50 -14.57 -9.84 -14.16
N MET A 51 -14.05 -9.80 -15.39
CA MET A 51 -12.70 -9.30 -15.65
C MET A 51 -12.58 -7.77 -15.52
N ILE A 52 -13.58 -7.00 -15.94
CA ILE A 52 -13.50 -5.53 -15.99
C ILE A 52 -13.79 -4.91 -14.61
N PHE A 53 -14.72 -5.48 -13.85
CA PHE A 53 -15.22 -4.89 -12.60
C PHE A 53 -14.14 -4.60 -11.53
N PRO A 54 -13.18 -5.49 -11.25
CA PRO A 54 -12.13 -5.25 -10.26
C PRO A 54 -11.24 -4.05 -10.60
N TYR A 55 -10.96 -3.84 -11.88
CA TYR A 55 -10.13 -2.72 -12.34
C TYR A 55 -10.88 -1.38 -12.34
N ILE A 56 -12.21 -1.40 -12.53
CA ILE A 56 -13.04 -0.22 -12.26
C ILE A 56 -12.92 0.18 -10.78
N PHE A 57 -12.98 -0.81 -9.88
CA PHE A 57 -12.83 -0.58 -8.45
C PHE A 57 -11.46 0.00 -8.10
N LEU A 58 -10.39 -0.46 -8.76
CA LEU A 58 -9.04 0.12 -8.65
C LEU A 58 -8.99 1.59 -9.09
N LEU A 59 -9.63 1.94 -10.21
CA LEU A 59 -9.69 3.33 -10.69
C LEU A 59 -10.45 4.22 -9.70
N ILE A 60 -11.58 3.76 -9.19
CA ILE A 60 -12.36 4.46 -8.17
C ILE A 60 -11.51 4.66 -6.92
N PHE A 61 -10.78 3.62 -6.47
CA PHE A 61 -9.89 3.69 -5.33
C PHE A 61 -8.75 4.71 -5.54
N GLY A 62 -8.14 4.74 -6.72
CA GLY A 62 -7.14 5.75 -7.09
C GLY A 62 -7.68 7.19 -7.08
N VAL A 63 -8.89 7.40 -7.61
CA VAL A 63 -9.57 8.71 -7.60
C VAL A 63 -9.94 9.14 -6.17
N LEU A 64 -10.46 8.22 -5.35
CA LEU A 64 -10.73 8.45 -3.93
C LEU A 64 -9.45 8.90 -3.21
N LEU A 65 -8.35 8.18 -3.44
CA LEU A 65 -7.04 8.49 -2.88
C LEU A 65 -6.53 9.88 -3.27
N TRP A 66 -6.78 10.30 -4.51
CA TRP A 66 -6.44 11.64 -4.97
C TRP A 66 -7.24 12.73 -4.23
N VAL A 67 -8.56 12.57 -4.14
CA VAL A 67 -9.45 13.54 -3.49
C VAL A 67 -9.20 13.60 -1.98
N PHE A 68 -8.91 12.46 -1.36
CA PHE A 68 -8.64 12.36 0.08
C PHE A 68 -7.17 12.56 0.46
N SER A 69 -6.28 12.88 -0.49
CA SER A 69 -4.84 12.95 -0.24
C SER A 69 -4.49 13.89 0.91
N ASP A 70 -5.16 15.03 1.03
CA ASP A 70 -4.91 16.01 2.08
C ASP A 70 -5.41 15.55 3.46
N LYS A 71 -6.49 14.75 3.49
CA LYS A 71 -7.01 14.14 4.73
C LYS A 71 -6.14 12.98 5.17
N LEU A 72 -5.68 12.15 4.23
CA LEU A 72 -4.75 11.05 4.49
C LEU A 72 -3.39 11.56 4.98
N ALA A 73 -2.88 12.64 4.37
CA ALA A 73 -1.67 13.32 4.83
C ALA A 73 -1.82 13.85 6.26
N MET A 74 -3.01 14.37 6.61
CA MET A 74 -3.29 14.77 7.99
C MET A 74 -3.25 13.57 8.93
N ILE A 75 -3.84 12.42 8.57
CA ILE A 75 -3.82 11.21 9.39
C ILE A 75 -2.39 10.67 9.58
N MET A 76 -1.57 10.67 8.51
CA MET A 76 -0.17 10.23 8.57
C MET A 76 0.66 11.06 9.57
N ILE A 77 0.34 12.35 9.72
CA ILE A 77 1.12 13.28 10.56
C ILE A 77 0.49 13.48 11.95
N LYS A 78 -0.84 13.45 12.07
CA LYS A 78 -1.58 13.87 13.28
C LYS A 78 -1.35 13.02 14.52
N GLY A 79 -0.91 11.77 14.41
CA GLY A 79 -0.54 11.01 15.62
C GLY A 79 0.84 11.37 16.19
N GLU A 80 1.40 12.50 15.76
CA GLU A 80 2.38 13.26 16.54
C GLU A 80 1.60 14.24 17.44
N SER A 81 1.03 13.72 18.52
CA SER A 81 0.34 14.53 19.52
C SER A 81 1.31 15.54 20.14
N ASP A 82 1.09 16.83 19.87
CA ASP A 82 1.30 17.98 20.75
C ASP A 82 2.64 18.21 21.47
N SER A 83 3.69 17.42 21.27
CA SER A 83 4.93 17.57 22.06
C SER A 83 6.05 18.39 21.41
N VAL A 84 5.90 18.90 20.18
CA VAL A 84 6.93 19.78 19.58
C VAL A 84 6.29 20.90 18.76
N ARG A 85 5.64 21.82 19.47
CA ARG A 85 5.23 23.14 18.96
C ARG A 85 6.42 24.14 18.91
N SER A 86 7.66 23.68 18.82
CA SER A 86 8.82 24.55 18.74
C SER A 86 9.72 24.14 17.57
N GLU A 87 9.77 25.04 16.59
CA GLU A 87 11.01 25.49 15.95
C GLU A 87 11.98 24.38 15.52
N ASN A 88 11.90 24.00 14.25
CA ASN A 88 12.99 24.18 13.29
C ASN A 88 12.62 23.47 11.97
N LEU A 89 12.94 24.13 10.86
CA LEU A 89 12.72 23.74 9.47
C LEU A 89 13.47 22.47 9.01
N THR A 90 13.99 21.67 9.94
CA THR A 90 14.74 20.46 9.65
C THR A 90 13.80 19.27 9.68
N ILE A 91 13.30 18.89 8.50
CA ILE A 91 12.61 17.61 8.29
C ILE A 91 13.52 16.51 8.82
N LYS A 92 13.13 15.84 9.92
CA LYS A 92 13.93 14.74 10.46
C LYS A 92 13.76 13.55 9.53
N ALA A 93 14.86 12.85 9.22
CA ALA A 93 14.84 11.65 8.36
C ALA A 93 13.77 10.62 8.80
N ILE A 94 13.53 10.53 10.10
CA ILE A 94 12.53 9.67 10.74
C ILE A 94 11.09 9.95 10.27
N GLU A 95 10.77 11.19 9.93
CA GLU A 95 9.45 11.63 9.47
C GLU A 95 9.26 11.31 7.99
N VAL A 96 10.34 11.39 7.20
CA VAL A 96 10.33 10.99 5.79
C VAL A 96 10.17 9.48 5.67
N GLU A 97 10.91 8.71 6.46
CA GLU A 97 10.77 7.24 6.54
C GLU A 97 9.33 6.84 6.87
N ARG A 98 8.70 7.55 7.82
CA ARG A 98 7.31 7.33 8.21
C ARG A 98 6.32 7.54 7.07
N ILE A 99 6.50 8.62 6.32
CA ILE A 99 5.69 8.94 5.14
C ILE A 99 5.89 7.85 4.08
N LEU A 100 7.13 7.45 3.82
CA LEU A 100 7.46 6.39 2.85
C LEU A 100 6.86 5.03 3.22
N PHE A 101 6.90 4.62 4.49
CA PHE A 101 6.24 3.40 4.93
C PHE A 101 4.72 3.49 4.74
N SER A 102 4.10 4.61 5.09
CA SER A 102 2.66 4.80 4.88
C SER A 102 2.29 4.68 3.41
N VAL A 103 3.08 5.30 2.53
CA VAL A 103 2.97 5.24 1.06
C VAL A 103 3.14 3.79 0.57
N LEU A 104 4.13 3.06 1.06
CA LEU A 104 4.32 1.64 0.71
C LEU A 104 3.14 0.76 1.15
N GLY A 105 2.60 0.98 2.36
CA GLY A 105 1.41 0.25 2.83
C GLY A 105 0.20 0.47 1.92
N LEU A 106 -0.01 1.71 1.52
CA LEU A 106 -1.07 2.10 0.61
C LEU A 106 -0.90 1.52 -0.80
N PHE A 107 0.35 1.43 -1.28
CA PHE A 107 0.68 0.76 -2.54
C PHE A 107 0.36 -0.75 -2.50
N PHE A 108 0.71 -1.45 -1.41
CA PHE A 108 0.38 -2.88 -1.27
C PHE A 108 -1.13 -3.12 -1.19
N MET A 109 -1.86 -2.24 -0.50
CA MET A 109 -3.32 -2.26 -0.48
C MET A 109 -3.89 -2.05 -1.88
N GLY A 110 -3.41 -1.04 -2.62
CA GLY A 110 -3.86 -0.74 -3.97
C GLY A 110 -3.64 -1.90 -4.94
N ASN A 111 -2.50 -2.60 -4.85
CA ASN A 111 -2.21 -3.74 -5.73
C ASN A 111 -3.02 -5.00 -5.39
N SER A 112 -3.37 -5.24 -4.13
CA SER A 112 -4.13 -6.43 -3.71
C SER A 112 -5.64 -6.25 -3.86
N LEU A 113 -6.11 -5.01 -3.99
CA LEU A 113 -7.52 -4.67 -4.08
C LEU A 113 -8.24 -5.29 -5.30
N PRO A 114 -7.69 -5.27 -6.54
CA PRO A 114 -8.31 -5.92 -7.68
C PRO A 114 -8.42 -7.43 -7.48
N ASP A 115 -7.40 -8.07 -6.91
CA ASP A 115 -7.37 -9.52 -6.75
C ASP A 115 -8.39 -9.98 -5.69
N ILE A 116 -8.51 -9.24 -4.59
CA ILE A 116 -9.56 -9.48 -3.57
C ILE A 116 -10.96 -9.30 -4.17
N VAL A 117 -11.19 -8.22 -4.93
CA VAL A 117 -12.49 -7.98 -5.57
C VAL A 117 -12.80 -9.09 -6.58
N SER A 118 -11.81 -9.50 -7.38
CA SER A 118 -11.92 -10.61 -8.32
C SER A 118 -12.29 -11.90 -7.59
N ALA A 119 -11.61 -12.22 -6.48
CA ALA A 119 -11.88 -13.42 -5.70
C ALA A 119 -13.31 -13.42 -5.11
N LEU A 120 -13.80 -12.27 -4.64
CA LEU A 120 -15.15 -12.13 -4.11
C LEU A 120 -16.22 -12.32 -5.18
N ILE A 121 -16.06 -11.70 -6.35
CA ILE A 121 -17.01 -11.87 -7.48
C ILE A 121 -17.00 -13.33 -7.91
N ASN A 122 -15.82 -13.91 -8.10
CA ASN A 122 -15.66 -15.32 -8.45
C ASN A 122 -16.36 -16.24 -7.44
N MET A 123 -16.21 -16.01 -6.13
CA MET A 123 -16.88 -16.80 -5.10
C MET A 123 -18.41 -16.67 -5.14
N TYR A 124 -18.92 -15.48 -5.45
CA TYR A 124 -20.36 -15.23 -5.54
C TYR A 124 -20.99 -15.90 -6.78
N TRP A 125 -20.32 -15.83 -7.94
CA TRP A 125 -20.87 -16.32 -9.21
C TRP A 125 -20.62 -17.81 -9.48
N LEU A 126 -19.52 -18.37 -8.98
CA LEU A 126 -19.08 -19.76 -9.27
C LEU A 126 -19.05 -20.66 -8.02
N GLY A 127 -19.67 -20.23 -6.92
CA GLY A 127 -19.70 -20.94 -5.63
C GLY A 127 -20.25 -22.37 -5.66
N GLU A 128 -20.89 -22.79 -6.75
CA GLU A 128 -21.46 -24.14 -6.92
C GLU A 128 -20.51 -25.18 -7.53
N LEU A 129 -19.31 -24.80 -8.00
CA LEU A 129 -18.40 -25.73 -8.66
C LEU A 129 -17.45 -26.46 -7.66
N PRO A 130 -17.44 -27.81 -7.62
CA PRO A 130 -16.69 -28.58 -6.62
C PRO A 130 -15.16 -28.45 -6.69
N ASN A 131 -14.60 -28.01 -7.82
CA ASN A 131 -13.16 -27.78 -7.99
C ASN A 131 -12.73 -26.32 -7.73
N PHE A 132 -13.67 -25.42 -7.50
CA PHE A 132 -13.44 -23.98 -7.36
C PHE A 132 -12.68 -23.63 -6.07
N SER A 133 -12.95 -24.40 -5.01
CA SER A 133 -12.35 -24.20 -3.69
C SER A 133 -10.85 -24.55 -3.63
N ARG A 134 -10.31 -25.41 -4.51
CA ARG A 134 -8.90 -25.82 -4.40
C ARG A 134 -7.90 -24.88 -5.07
N THR A 135 -8.33 -24.11 -6.06
CA THR A 135 -7.44 -23.23 -6.84
C THR A 135 -7.50 -21.77 -6.39
N LEU A 136 -8.65 -21.30 -5.89
CA LEU A 136 -8.84 -19.89 -5.51
C LEU A 136 -8.53 -19.58 -4.04
N LEU A 137 -8.73 -20.54 -3.12
CA LEU A 137 -8.42 -20.36 -1.69
C LEU A 137 -6.96 -19.96 -1.43
N PRO A 138 -5.94 -20.61 -2.04
CA PRO A 138 -4.55 -20.26 -1.78
C PRO A 138 -4.20 -18.84 -2.26
N ASN A 139 -4.70 -18.45 -3.44
CA ASN A 139 -4.43 -17.13 -4.02
C ASN A 139 -5.11 -16.03 -3.21
N ALA A 140 -6.38 -16.22 -2.84
CA ALA A 140 -7.12 -15.26 -2.02
C ALA A 140 -6.47 -15.06 -0.64
N ILE A 141 -5.90 -16.10 -0.01
CA ILE A 141 -5.15 -15.95 1.25
C ILE A 141 -3.92 -15.07 1.04
N GLY A 142 -3.21 -15.22 -0.08
CA GLY A 142 -2.07 -14.38 -0.45
C GLY A 142 -2.48 -12.91 -0.55
N ASP A 143 -3.52 -12.61 -1.31
CA ASP A 143 -3.97 -11.25 -1.57
C ASP A 143 -4.54 -10.58 -0.30
N ILE A 144 -5.30 -11.33 0.50
CA ILE A 144 -5.80 -10.88 1.80
C ILE A 144 -4.62 -10.59 2.74
N SER A 145 -3.59 -11.45 2.75
CA SER A 145 -2.40 -11.22 3.58
C SER A 145 -1.64 -9.96 3.15
N GLN A 146 -1.49 -9.73 1.84
CA GLN A 146 -0.88 -8.53 1.29
C GLN A 146 -1.67 -7.27 1.66
N PHE A 147 -3.01 -7.33 1.61
CA PHE A 147 -3.87 -6.23 2.01
C PHE A 147 -3.76 -5.94 3.51
N ILE A 148 -3.78 -6.97 4.36
CA ILE A 148 -3.61 -6.84 5.82
C ILE A 148 -2.23 -6.27 6.14
N LEU A 149 -1.18 -6.74 5.46
CA LEU A 149 0.17 -6.21 5.63
C LEU A 149 0.26 -4.76 5.17
N GLY A 150 -0.34 -4.42 4.02
CA GLY A 150 -0.40 -3.05 3.51
C GLY A 150 -1.12 -2.12 4.50
N LEU A 151 -2.26 -2.55 5.03
CA LEU A 151 -3.03 -1.84 6.05
C LEU A 151 -2.22 -1.71 7.35
N GLY A 152 -1.55 -2.78 7.77
CA GLY A 152 -0.69 -2.83 8.94
C GLY A 152 0.51 -1.88 8.83
N ILE A 153 1.13 -1.75 7.66
CA ILE A 153 2.22 -0.80 7.40
C ILE A 153 1.68 0.63 7.33
N PHE A 154 0.54 0.84 6.67
CA PHE A 154 -0.11 2.14 6.54
C PHE A 154 -0.49 2.74 7.91
N LEU A 155 -1.17 1.94 8.75
CA LEU A 155 -1.57 2.32 10.10
C LEU A 155 -0.42 2.23 11.12
N GLY A 156 0.45 1.24 10.95
CA GLY A 156 1.60 0.95 11.82
C GLY A 156 2.79 1.88 11.63
N SER A 157 2.67 2.92 10.78
CA SER A 157 3.64 4.02 10.68
C SER A 157 3.96 4.68 12.03
N HIS A 158 3.12 4.49 13.06
CA HIS A 158 3.38 4.86 14.44
C HIS A 158 4.36 3.93 15.20
N GLY A 159 4.34 2.62 14.94
CA GLY A 159 5.14 1.61 15.66
C GLY A 159 6.45 1.21 14.96
N LEU A 160 6.43 1.11 13.62
CA LEU A 160 7.59 0.67 12.83
C LEU A 160 8.77 1.65 12.93
N VAL A 161 8.47 2.93 12.97
CA VAL A 161 9.46 4.01 13.08
C VAL A 161 10.13 4.01 14.46
N GLY A 162 9.40 3.59 15.50
CA GLY A 162 9.94 3.35 16.83
C GLY A 162 10.92 2.18 16.85
N LEU A 163 10.61 1.08 16.16
CA LEU A 163 11.52 -0.05 16.00
C LEU A 163 12.78 0.32 15.23
N LEU A 164 12.66 1.11 14.17
CA LEU A 164 13.81 1.58 13.40
C LEU A 164 14.73 2.50 14.22
N LYS A 165 14.15 3.34 15.07
CA LYS A 165 14.89 4.16 16.05
C LYS A 165 15.61 3.29 17.08
N THR A 166 14.98 2.22 17.55
CA THR A 166 15.59 1.25 18.48
C THR A 166 16.76 0.54 17.84
N VAL A 167 16.62 0.04 16.60
CA VAL A 167 17.70 -0.61 15.84
C VAL A 167 18.83 0.37 15.55
N ARG A 168 18.52 1.59 15.14
CA ARG A 168 19.52 2.64 14.88
C ARG A 168 20.27 3.07 16.14
N ASN A 169 19.58 3.18 17.28
CA ASN A 169 20.21 3.51 18.55
C ASN A 169 21.03 2.33 19.11
N LEU A 170 20.63 1.09 18.83
CA LEU A 170 21.42 -0.11 19.16
C LEU A 170 22.70 -0.19 18.31
N GLY A 171 22.64 0.25 17.05
CA GLY A 171 23.82 0.37 16.19
C GLY A 171 24.80 1.47 16.62
N MET A 172 24.31 2.57 17.22
CA MET A 172 25.16 3.68 17.69
C MET A 172 25.69 3.51 19.13
N LYS A 173 25.13 2.60 19.93
CA LYS A 173 25.61 2.31 21.30
C LYS A 173 26.74 1.28 21.35
N SER A 174 27.35 0.95 20.21
CA SER A 174 28.53 0.09 20.12
C SER A 174 29.75 0.91 19.73
N ARG A 175 30.13 1.90 20.55
CA ARG A 175 31.49 2.45 20.55
C ARG A 175 32.09 2.23 21.95
N PRO A 176 33.06 1.32 22.09
CA PRO A 176 33.67 0.97 23.37
C PRO A 176 34.72 2.03 23.75
N ASP A 177 34.29 3.27 23.95
CA ASP A 177 35.18 4.35 24.39
C ASP A 177 35.11 4.56 25.92
N ASP A 178 34.08 4.03 26.59
CA ASP A 178 33.87 4.17 28.05
C ASP A 178 34.70 3.18 28.91
N LEU A 179 35.46 2.28 28.29
CA LEU A 179 36.25 1.25 28.99
C LEU A 179 37.72 1.66 29.23
N LYS A 180 38.17 2.80 28.72
CA LYS A 180 39.55 3.28 28.95
C LYS A 180 39.69 4.25 30.12
N GLU A 181 38.65 4.98 30.51
CA GLU A 181 38.74 5.96 31.61
C GLU A 181 38.72 5.30 33.01
N LYS A 182 38.31 4.03 33.10
CA LYS A 182 38.28 3.26 34.35
C LYS A 182 39.50 2.38 34.62
N LEU A 183 40.50 2.37 33.72
CA LEU A 183 41.73 1.58 33.89
C LEU A 183 42.94 2.44 34.30
N ASP A 184 42.81 3.78 34.31
CA ASP A 184 43.86 4.71 34.75
C ASP A 184 43.57 5.31 36.15
N SER A 185 42.60 4.77 36.90
CA SER A 185 42.19 5.29 38.22
C SER A 185 42.10 4.24 39.34
N ASP A 186 42.76 3.09 39.19
CA ASP A 186 43.05 2.14 40.28
C ASP A 186 44.54 1.74 40.27
#